data_AF-A0AA89BHG6-F1
#
_entry.id   AF-A0AA89BHG6-F1
#
_cell.length_a   1.000
_cell.length_b   1.000
_cell.length_c   1.000
_cell.angle_alpha   90.00
_cell.angle_beta   90.00
_cell.angle_gamma   90.00
#
_symmetry.space_group_name_H-M   'P 1'
#
loop_
_entity.id
_entity.type
_entity.pdbx_description
1 polymer ?
#
loop_
_entity_poly.entity_id
_entity_poly.type
_entity_poly.pdbx_seq_one_letter_code
_entity_poly.pdbx_strand_id
1 'polypeptide(L)'
;MFTRLLLSVIGFASVILSTQNDGDIYVWGGGSEGQLGLGEETECPKPTLLDTADRVICISCGYYHTAFVTDQGEVFTFGESDGGKLGLGDESVKAQEPIKVDLPEKAKEVACGGSHTVVLAKSGKVYTFGDGSNGQLGHGNKILQSASPVPLHLSQKVAHVACGENHTALVTDKGQLFTFGDGRHGKLALGQDSFSNQLFPVKVDRFTRFLVEKVSCGGCHMIVTAHMKMQNGHIESSEEEEEENEALTQSLRPDGSMDLGGSVGARNRRRQESMKRTPSLNRTLPALTHNAKDLESLSATHPPTDHKSQKSKSPAVPARKIPPVKSKRGNIYWSL
;
A
#
# COMPACT_ATOMS: atom_id res chain seq x y z
N MET A 1 22.57 27.27 5.34
CA MET A 1 21.25 27.03 4.73
C MET A 1 21.31 25.61 4.20
N PHE A 2 20.73 24.63 4.89
CA PHE A 2 20.81 23.23 4.45
C PHE A 2 19.80 23.00 3.32
N THR A 3 20.29 22.70 2.13
CA THR A 3 19.50 22.31 0.96
C THR A 3 18.79 20.99 1.27
N ARG A 4 17.46 20.99 1.36
CA ARG A 4 16.70 19.75 1.58
C ARG A 4 16.26 19.22 0.22
N LEU A 5 17.08 18.40 -0.41
CA LEU A 5 16.68 17.69 -1.62
C LEU A 5 15.69 16.58 -1.21
N LEU A 6 14.47 16.59 -1.73
CA LEU A 6 13.57 15.45 -1.63
C LEU A 6 13.74 14.63 -2.91
N LEU A 7 14.46 13.52 -2.77
CA LEU A 7 14.67 12.54 -3.82
C LEU A 7 13.65 11.42 -3.65
N SER A 8 12.79 11.22 -4.64
CA SER A 8 11.88 10.07 -4.72
C SER A 8 12.30 9.22 -5.91
N VAL A 9 12.72 7.98 -5.64
CA VAL A 9 13.17 7.03 -6.67
C VAL A 9 12.40 5.74 -6.48
N ILE A 10 11.55 5.40 -7.44
CA ILE A 10 10.89 4.10 -7.51
C ILE A 10 10.98 3.60 -8.95
N GLY A 11 11.62 2.44 -9.16
CA GLY A 11 11.68 1.77 -10.45
C GLY A 11 12.40 2.56 -11.55
N PHE A 12 11.69 2.80 -12.66
CA PHE A 12 12.23 3.36 -13.91
C PHE A 12 12.16 4.89 -13.99
N ALA A 13 11.33 5.54 -13.17
CA ALA A 13 11.21 7.00 -13.10
C ALA A 13 11.97 7.53 -11.88
N SER A 14 12.57 8.71 -12.01
CA SER A 14 13.27 9.38 -10.92
C SER A 14 12.89 10.84 -10.91
N VAL A 15 12.56 11.36 -9.73
CA VAL A 15 12.15 12.75 -9.57
C VAL A 15 12.87 13.39 -8.39
N ILE A 16 13.30 14.63 -8.58
CA ILE A 16 13.91 15.49 -7.57
C ILE A 16 13.05 16.73 -7.44
N LEU A 17 12.69 17.06 -6.21
CA LEU A 17 12.28 18.42 -5.86
C LEU A 17 13.51 19.23 -5.45
N SER A 18 13.75 20.34 -6.15
CA SER A 18 14.79 21.30 -5.78
C SER A 18 14.21 22.34 -4.83
N THR A 19 14.62 22.29 -3.58
CA THR A 19 14.30 23.35 -2.60
C THR A 19 15.17 24.60 -2.75
N GLN A 20 16.15 24.57 -3.66
CA GLN A 20 17.07 25.70 -3.90
C GLN A 20 16.48 26.75 -4.85
N ASN A 21 15.59 26.35 -5.76
CA ASN A 21 14.92 27.24 -6.73
C ASN A 21 13.42 27.37 -6.43
N ASP A 22 13.07 27.63 -5.17
CA ASP A 22 11.70 27.99 -4.81
C ASP A 22 10.60 26.96 -5.15
N GLY A 23 10.93 25.66 -5.21
CA GLY A 23 9.96 24.58 -5.41
C GLY A 23 9.94 23.97 -6.82
N ASP A 24 10.92 24.29 -7.68
CA ASP A 24 11.10 23.62 -8.97
C ASP A 24 11.20 22.09 -8.84
N ILE A 25 10.48 21.39 -9.71
CA ILE A 25 10.57 19.94 -9.85
C ILE A 25 11.37 19.60 -11.10
N TYR A 26 12.35 18.71 -10.94
CA TYR A 26 13.05 18.09 -12.07
C TYR A 26 12.68 16.60 -12.14
N VAL A 27 12.25 16.16 -13.32
CA VAL A 27 11.87 14.77 -13.63
C VAL A 27 12.84 14.18 -14.65
N TRP A 28 13.13 12.88 -14.54
CA TRP A 28 13.88 12.11 -15.54
C TRP A 28 13.61 10.61 -15.38
N GLY A 29 14.11 9.79 -16.31
CA GLY A 29 13.89 8.34 -16.36
C GLY A 29 12.81 7.95 -17.38
N GLY A 30 12.13 6.82 -17.13
CA GLY A 30 11.04 6.33 -17.96
C GLY A 30 9.71 7.03 -17.66
N GLY A 31 8.96 7.32 -18.71
CA GLY A 31 7.68 8.02 -18.71
C GLY A 31 6.63 7.37 -19.62
N SER A 32 6.72 6.06 -19.87
CA SER A 32 5.84 5.36 -20.81
C SER A 32 4.35 5.51 -20.50
N GLU A 33 4.00 5.68 -19.22
CA GLU A 33 2.64 5.87 -18.74
C GLU A 33 2.32 7.33 -18.43
N GLY A 34 3.22 8.27 -18.76
CA GLY A 34 3.07 9.69 -18.43
C GLY A 34 3.48 10.05 -17.01
N GLN A 35 4.13 9.16 -16.25
CA GLN A 35 4.51 9.38 -14.85
C GLN A 35 5.58 10.46 -14.63
N LEU A 36 6.11 11.03 -15.73
CA LEU A 36 6.99 12.21 -15.72
C LEU A 36 6.22 13.53 -15.84
N GLY A 37 4.97 13.52 -16.30
CA GLY A 37 4.16 14.74 -16.44
C GLY A 37 4.56 15.64 -17.62
N LEU A 38 5.38 15.13 -18.55
CA LEU A 38 5.92 15.87 -19.69
C LEU A 38 5.12 15.64 -21.00
N GLY A 39 3.84 15.24 -20.90
CA GLY A 39 3.00 14.96 -22.07
C GLY A 39 3.38 13.64 -22.75
N GLU A 40 3.57 13.67 -24.08
CA GLU A 40 3.86 12.47 -24.88
C GLU A 40 5.31 11.94 -24.74
N GLU A 41 6.15 12.60 -23.94
CA GLU A 41 7.54 12.19 -23.71
C GLU A 41 7.63 10.90 -22.87
N THR A 42 8.16 9.84 -23.48
CA THR A 42 8.20 8.49 -22.90
C THR A 42 9.50 8.15 -22.20
N GLU A 43 10.58 8.90 -22.46
CA GLU A 43 11.86 8.75 -21.78
C GLU A 43 12.59 10.09 -21.70
N CYS A 44 13.17 10.39 -20.54
CA CYS A 44 13.91 11.61 -20.31
C CYS A 44 15.25 11.29 -19.62
N PRO A 45 16.37 11.16 -20.33
CA PRO A 45 17.64 10.70 -19.74
C PRO A 45 18.37 11.75 -18.90
N LYS A 46 17.85 12.98 -18.82
CA LYS A 46 18.46 14.10 -18.10
C LYS A 46 17.40 14.79 -17.24
N PRO A 47 17.77 15.34 -16.06
CA PRO A 47 16.85 16.14 -15.26
C PRO A 47 16.23 17.25 -16.11
N THR A 48 14.91 17.23 -16.25
CA THR A 48 14.13 18.19 -17.03
C THR A 48 13.12 18.86 -16.11
N LEU A 49 13.02 20.18 -16.21
CA LEU A 49 12.08 20.96 -15.41
C LEU A 49 10.65 20.57 -15.80
N LEU A 50 9.86 20.16 -14.82
CA LEU A 50 8.42 20.00 -14.96
C LEU A 50 7.77 21.37 -14.75
N ASP A 51 7.07 21.88 -15.75
CA ASP A 51 6.39 23.16 -15.66
C ASP A 51 5.18 23.05 -14.71
N THR A 52 5.33 23.57 -13.50
CA THR A 52 4.27 23.65 -12.51
C THR A 52 3.85 25.10 -12.32
N ALA A 53 2.55 25.37 -12.46
CA ALA A 53 2.00 26.72 -12.30
C ALA A 53 2.24 27.31 -10.90
N ASP A 54 2.28 26.46 -9.87
CA ASP A 54 2.46 26.85 -8.47
C ASP A 54 3.70 26.17 -7.87
N ARG A 55 4.23 26.81 -6.81
CA ARG A 55 5.35 26.30 -6.01
C ARG A 55 5.02 24.97 -5.35
N VAL A 56 5.85 23.95 -5.57
CA VAL A 56 5.68 22.62 -4.98
C VAL A 56 6.42 22.50 -3.64
N ILE A 57 5.72 21.94 -2.64
CA ILE A 57 6.25 21.73 -1.28
C ILE A 57 6.48 20.26 -0.94
N CYS A 58 5.84 19.33 -1.64
CA CYS A 58 5.96 17.90 -1.42
C CYS A 58 5.72 17.17 -2.74
N ILE A 59 6.48 16.11 -3.00
CA ILE A 59 6.32 15.24 -4.16
C ILE A 59 6.54 13.79 -3.75
N SER A 60 5.81 12.87 -4.37
CA SER A 60 5.99 11.44 -4.20
C SER A 60 5.82 10.74 -5.54
N CYS A 61 6.72 9.79 -5.81
CA CYS A 61 6.64 8.94 -6.99
C CYS A 61 6.25 7.55 -6.53
N GLY A 62 5.19 7.01 -7.12
CA GLY A 62 4.82 5.61 -7.01
C GLY A 62 5.51 4.77 -8.10
N TYR A 63 4.97 3.59 -8.37
CA TYR A 63 5.54 2.71 -9.41
C TYR A 63 5.30 3.25 -10.82
N TYR A 64 4.06 3.66 -11.11
CA TYR A 64 3.62 4.11 -12.44
C TYR A 64 2.86 5.43 -12.41
N HIS A 65 2.89 6.15 -11.30
CA HIS A 65 2.26 7.46 -11.16
C HIS A 65 3.06 8.34 -10.21
N THR A 66 2.87 9.65 -10.32
CA THR A 66 3.52 10.66 -9.48
C THR A 66 2.44 11.62 -8.97
N ALA A 67 2.63 12.12 -7.76
CA ALA A 67 1.78 13.15 -7.19
C ALA A 67 2.61 14.21 -6.48
N PHE A 68 2.13 15.45 -6.49
CA PHE A 68 2.73 16.52 -5.72
C PHE A 68 1.69 17.41 -5.04
N VAL A 69 2.15 18.16 -4.04
CA VAL A 69 1.37 19.14 -3.28
C VAL A 69 1.98 20.53 -3.46
N THR A 70 1.16 21.49 -3.84
CA THR A 70 1.57 22.90 -3.96
C THR A 70 1.53 23.63 -2.61
N ASP A 71 2.15 24.80 -2.51
CA ASP A 71 2.10 25.63 -1.29
C ASP A 71 0.67 26.09 -0.92
N GLN A 72 -0.18 26.25 -1.93
CA GLN A 72 -1.63 26.48 -1.81
C GLN A 72 -2.40 25.25 -1.30
N GLY A 73 -1.71 24.12 -1.10
CA GLY A 73 -2.25 22.86 -0.60
C GLY A 73 -3.11 22.12 -1.62
N GLU A 74 -2.84 22.32 -2.90
CA GLU A 74 -3.51 21.62 -4.00
C GLU A 74 -2.73 20.37 -4.38
N VAL A 75 -3.44 19.31 -4.75
CA VAL A 75 -2.83 18.02 -5.11
C VAL A 75 -2.94 17.83 -6.61
N PHE A 76 -1.84 17.46 -7.24
CA PHE A 76 -1.81 17.08 -8.66
C PHE A 76 -1.30 15.65 -8.80
N THR A 77 -1.89 14.89 -9.71
CA THR A 77 -1.52 13.51 -10.03
C THR A 77 -1.36 13.33 -11.53
N PHE A 78 -0.44 12.45 -11.93
CA PHE A 78 -0.18 12.10 -13.33
C PHE A 78 0.51 10.73 -13.43
N GLY A 79 0.41 10.10 -14.60
CA GLY A 79 0.88 8.76 -14.88
C GLY A 79 -0.23 7.80 -15.28
N GLU A 80 -0.03 6.52 -14.97
CA GLU A 80 -0.96 5.44 -15.31
C GLU A 80 -2.31 5.65 -14.61
N SER A 81 -3.40 5.67 -15.39
CA SER A 81 -4.77 5.88 -14.93
C SER A 81 -5.43 4.65 -14.28
N ASP A 82 -4.74 3.52 -14.29
CA ASP A 82 -5.32 2.24 -13.86
C ASP A 82 -5.54 2.16 -12.34
N GLY A 83 -6.62 1.48 -11.97
CA GLY A 83 -6.96 1.20 -10.57
C GLY A 83 -7.40 2.42 -9.76
N GLY A 84 -7.61 3.58 -10.38
CA GLY A 84 -8.09 4.79 -9.69
C GLY A 84 -7.05 5.53 -8.87
N LYS A 85 -5.77 5.16 -8.97
CA LYS A 85 -4.67 5.70 -8.14
C LYS A 85 -4.35 7.18 -8.38
N LEU A 86 -4.91 7.77 -9.43
CA LEU A 86 -4.81 9.19 -9.72
C LEU A 86 -5.86 10.03 -8.98
N GLY A 87 -6.95 9.43 -8.49
CA GLY A 87 -7.95 10.18 -7.72
C GLY A 87 -8.83 11.12 -8.57
N LEU A 88 -8.88 10.91 -9.89
CA LEU A 88 -9.56 11.79 -10.85
C LEU A 88 -11.02 11.39 -11.14
N GLY A 89 -11.58 10.43 -10.39
CA GLY A 89 -12.89 9.83 -10.65
C GLY A 89 -12.84 8.72 -11.70
N ASP A 90 -14.00 8.19 -12.06
CA ASP A 90 -14.14 7.03 -12.96
C ASP A 90 -13.95 7.38 -14.45
N GLU A 91 -13.74 8.66 -14.77
CA GLU A 91 -13.51 9.07 -16.16
C GLU A 91 -12.12 8.62 -16.61
N SER A 92 -12.06 7.95 -17.77
CA SER A 92 -10.79 7.58 -18.38
C SER A 92 -10.10 8.84 -18.91
N VAL A 93 -9.20 9.39 -18.10
CA VAL A 93 -8.40 10.57 -18.44
C VAL A 93 -6.95 10.12 -18.67
N LYS A 94 -6.40 10.48 -19.83
CA LYS A 94 -4.95 10.37 -20.07
C LYS A 94 -4.26 11.42 -19.22
N ALA A 95 -3.66 11.01 -18.10
CA ALA A 95 -2.98 11.90 -17.18
C ALA A 95 -1.48 12.00 -17.47
N GLN A 96 -1.14 12.38 -18.70
CA GLN A 96 0.27 12.55 -19.14
C GLN A 96 0.89 13.87 -18.68
N GLU A 97 0.07 14.79 -18.19
CA GLU A 97 0.44 16.06 -17.57
C GLU A 97 -0.20 16.13 -16.17
N PRO A 98 0.32 16.95 -15.25
CA PRO A 98 -0.25 17.08 -13.91
C PRO A 98 -1.73 17.52 -13.93
N ILE A 99 -2.62 16.69 -13.38
CA ILE A 99 -4.05 17.00 -13.26
C ILE A 99 -4.40 17.20 -11.79
N LYS A 100 -5.16 18.27 -11.50
CA LYS A 100 -5.63 18.58 -10.16
C LYS A 100 -6.63 17.55 -9.66
N VAL A 101 -6.39 17.01 -8.47
CA VAL A 101 -7.31 16.14 -7.75
C VAL A 101 -8.32 16.98 -6.97
N ASP A 102 -9.60 16.61 -7.05
CA ASP A 102 -10.65 17.23 -6.24
C ASP A 102 -10.59 16.69 -4.80
N LEU A 103 -9.95 17.46 -3.92
CA LEU A 103 -9.81 17.15 -2.50
C LEU A 103 -10.64 18.14 -1.68
N PRO A 104 -11.44 17.67 -0.70
CA PRO A 104 -12.34 18.54 0.06
C PRO A 104 -11.62 19.52 1.00
N GLU A 105 -10.32 19.36 1.22
CA GLU A 105 -9.51 20.25 2.05
C GLU A 105 -8.07 20.36 1.53
N LYS A 106 -7.28 21.28 2.10
CA LYS A 106 -5.91 21.54 1.65
C LYS A 106 -4.93 20.47 2.13
N ALA A 107 -4.12 19.94 1.22
CA ALA A 107 -3.08 18.96 1.51
C ALA A 107 -1.80 19.59 2.08
N LYS A 108 -1.02 18.80 2.81
CA LYS A 108 0.36 19.13 3.22
C LYS A 108 1.39 18.11 2.73
N GLU A 109 1.00 16.87 2.52
CA GLU A 109 1.90 15.78 2.15
C GLU A 109 1.15 14.73 1.31
N VAL A 110 1.88 14.05 0.43
CA VAL A 110 1.38 12.96 -0.41
C VAL A 110 2.39 11.82 -0.43
N ALA A 111 1.89 10.59 -0.49
CA ALA A 111 2.70 9.39 -0.63
C ALA A 111 2.06 8.45 -1.67
N CYS A 112 2.85 8.06 -2.67
CA CYS A 112 2.45 7.20 -3.78
C CYS A 112 3.04 5.81 -3.61
N GLY A 113 2.21 4.78 -3.71
CA GLY A 113 2.62 3.38 -3.67
C GLY A 113 2.69 2.74 -5.06
N GLY A 114 2.46 1.42 -5.13
CA GLY A 114 2.37 0.69 -6.40
C GLY A 114 1.16 1.13 -7.22
N SER A 115 -0.03 0.88 -6.65
CA SER A 115 -1.32 1.18 -7.28
C SER A 115 -2.27 1.97 -6.37
N HIS A 116 -1.74 2.69 -5.37
CA HIS A 116 -2.54 3.50 -4.44
C HIS A 116 -1.82 4.79 -4.09
N THR A 117 -2.59 5.78 -3.66
CA THR A 117 -2.12 7.10 -3.24
C THR A 117 -2.73 7.44 -1.90
N VAL A 118 -1.92 8.05 -1.04
CA VAL A 118 -2.29 8.51 0.29
C VAL A 118 -1.98 9.99 0.38
N VAL A 119 -2.98 10.80 0.70
CA VAL A 119 -2.85 12.24 0.87
C VAL A 119 -3.11 12.59 2.33
N LEU A 120 -2.22 13.39 2.89
CA LEU A 120 -2.34 13.92 4.23
C LEU A 120 -2.74 15.39 4.19
N ALA A 121 -3.91 15.70 4.74
CA ALA A 121 -4.45 17.04 4.84
C ALA A 121 -3.77 17.88 5.94
N LYS A 122 -3.85 19.21 5.80
CA LYS A 122 -3.39 20.16 6.84
C LYS A 122 -4.14 19.98 8.16
N SER A 123 -5.37 19.46 8.15
CA SER A 123 -6.15 19.13 9.35
C SER A 123 -5.64 17.92 10.13
N GLY A 124 -4.77 17.10 9.52
CA GLY A 124 -4.33 15.81 10.04
C GLY A 124 -5.20 14.62 9.61
N LYS A 125 -6.23 14.84 8.78
CA LYS A 125 -6.99 13.75 8.14
C LYS A 125 -6.21 13.14 6.97
N VAL A 126 -6.46 11.87 6.71
CA VAL A 126 -5.86 11.11 5.62
C VAL A 126 -6.93 10.76 4.60
N TYR A 127 -6.58 10.88 3.32
CA TYR A 127 -7.41 10.42 2.21
C TYR A 127 -6.64 9.37 1.44
N THR A 128 -7.32 8.29 1.04
CA THR A 128 -6.71 7.25 0.21
C THR A 128 -7.56 6.97 -1.03
N PHE A 129 -6.91 6.58 -2.12
CA PHE A 129 -7.53 6.22 -3.39
C PHE A 129 -6.59 5.32 -4.19
N GLY A 130 -7.13 4.61 -5.17
CA GLY A 130 -6.44 3.57 -5.92
C GLY A 130 -6.92 2.15 -5.59
N ASP A 131 -6.03 1.18 -5.78
CA ASP A 131 -6.21 -0.22 -5.41
C ASP A 131 -5.99 -0.45 -3.91
N GLY A 132 -6.92 -1.17 -3.31
CA GLY A 132 -6.91 -1.60 -1.92
C GLY A 132 -7.11 -3.11 -1.76
N SER A 133 -6.85 -3.90 -2.81
CA SER A 133 -7.04 -5.35 -2.81
C SER A 133 -6.33 -6.08 -1.66
N ASN A 134 -5.19 -5.57 -1.19
CA ASN A 134 -4.45 -6.09 -0.04
C ASN A 134 -4.73 -5.32 1.27
N GLY A 135 -5.65 -4.35 1.25
CA GLY A 135 -6.00 -3.51 2.40
C GLY A 135 -5.26 -2.18 2.47
N GLN A 136 -4.42 -1.84 1.50
CA GLN A 136 -3.53 -0.67 1.54
C GLN A 136 -4.25 0.69 1.51
N LEU A 137 -5.58 0.70 1.37
CA LEU A 137 -6.43 1.88 1.54
C LEU A 137 -6.95 2.05 2.99
N GLY A 138 -7.00 0.99 3.78
CA GLY A 138 -7.42 1.05 5.19
C GLY A 138 -8.94 1.21 5.43
N HIS A 139 -9.78 1.01 4.40
CA HIS A 139 -11.24 1.17 4.49
C HIS A 139 -12.00 -0.14 4.79
N GLY A 140 -11.29 -1.19 5.20
CA GLY A 140 -11.86 -2.51 5.43
C GLY A 140 -12.21 -3.24 4.14
N ASN A 141 -13.13 -4.19 4.25
CA ASN A 141 -13.62 -4.98 3.13
C ASN A 141 -14.70 -4.29 2.28
N LYS A 142 -15.10 -3.05 2.63
CA LYS A 142 -16.16 -2.31 1.94
C LYS A 142 -15.64 -1.55 0.71
N ILE A 143 -14.42 -1.03 0.80
CA ILE A 143 -13.80 -0.22 -0.26
C ILE A 143 -12.41 -0.82 -0.52
N LEU A 144 -12.36 -1.70 -1.52
CA LEU A 144 -11.13 -2.34 -1.98
C LEU A 144 -10.55 -1.65 -3.22
N GLN A 145 -11.24 -0.67 -3.77
CA GLN A 145 -10.75 0.20 -4.84
C GLN A 145 -11.58 1.49 -4.82
N SER A 146 -10.96 2.63 -5.10
CA SER A 146 -11.67 3.92 -5.24
C SER A 146 -10.95 4.82 -6.23
N ALA A 147 -11.66 5.37 -7.20
CA ALA A 147 -11.11 6.35 -8.15
C ALA A 147 -11.18 7.80 -7.66
N SER A 148 -11.82 8.05 -6.53
CA SER A 148 -11.90 9.36 -5.88
C SER A 148 -11.32 9.29 -4.46
N PRO A 149 -10.76 10.38 -3.92
CA PRO A 149 -10.23 10.41 -2.55
C PRO A 149 -11.29 10.07 -1.51
N VAL A 150 -11.04 9.03 -0.70
CA VAL A 150 -11.92 8.62 0.40
C VAL A 150 -11.25 8.95 1.74
N PRO A 151 -11.94 9.64 2.66
CA PRO A 151 -11.39 9.92 3.98
C PRO A 151 -11.21 8.63 4.78
N LEU A 152 -10.02 8.43 5.31
CA LEU A 152 -9.69 7.36 6.24
C LEU A 152 -10.15 7.75 7.65
N HIS A 153 -10.99 6.91 8.25
CA HIS A 153 -11.48 7.12 9.61
C HIS A 153 -10.43 6.64 10.61
N LEU A 154 -9.75 7.59 11.26
CA LEU A 154 -8.82 7.36 12.36
C LEU A 154 -9.15 8.36 13.49
N SER A 155 -9.15 7.91 14.75
CA SER A 155 -9.45 8.79 15.89
C SER A 155 -8.38 9.86 16.12
N GLN A 156 -7.15 9.58 15.69
CA GLN A 156 -5.98 10.44 15.89
C GLN A 156 -5.60 11.22 14.63
N LYS A 157 -4.99 12.39 14.84
CA LYS A 157 -4.43 13.19 13.75
C LYS A 157 -3.12 12.60 13.27
N VAL A 158 -2.91 12.62 11.96
CA VAL A 158 -1.71 12.11 11.32
C VAL A 158 -0.70 13.24 11.08
N ALA A 159 0.54 12.98 11.46
CA ALA A 159 1.67 13.89 11.29
C ALA A 159 2.46 13.61 10.01
N HIS A 160 2.66 12.32 9.67
CA HIS A 160 3.48 11.86 8.55
C HIS A 160 2.87 10.61 7.89
N VAL A 161 2.99 10.47 6.57
CA VAL A 161 2.52 9.29 5.80
C VAL A 161 3.64 8.69 4.96
N ALA A 162 3.58 7.37 4.74
CA ALA A 162 4.45 6.68 3.80
C ALA A 162 3.74 5.51 3.14
N CYS A 163 4.03 5.31 1.85
CA CYS A 163 3.51 4.20 1.05
C CYS A 163 4.67 3.33 0.60
N GLY A 164 4.50 2.01 0.74
CA GLY A 164 5.30 1.03 0.01
C GLY A 164 4.57 0.59 -1.25
N GLU A 165 4.97 -0.54 -1.83
CA GLU A 165 4.27 -1.05 -3.03
C GLU A 165 2.79 -1.35 -2.75
N ASN A 166 2.53 -2.15 -1.71
CA ASN A 166 1.20 -2.65 -1.36
C ASN A 166 0.86 -2.47 0.13
N HIS A 167 1.48 -1.50 0.81
CA HIS A 167 1.19 -1.22 2.22
C HIS A 167 1.40 0.26 2.55
N THR A 168 0.75 0.70 3.63
CA THR A 168 0.73 2.08 4.09
C THR A 168 1.12 2.15 5.55
N ALA A 169 1.89 3.18 5.90
CA ALA A 169 2.26 3.52 7.26
C ALA A 169 1.87 4.97 7.57
N LEU A 170 1.29 5.19 8.75
CA LEU A 170 0.90 6.49 9.27
C LEU A 170 1.59 6.71 10.60
N VAL A 171 2.11 7.92 10.82
CA VAL A 171 2.62 8.36 12.12
C VAL A 171 1.70 9.44 12.64
N THR A 172 1.16 9.26 13.85
CA THR A 172 0.27 10.25 14.48
C THR A 172 1.06 11.43 15.04
N ASP A 173 0.37 12.52 15.37
CA ASP A 173 0.95 13.67 16.10
C ASP A 173 1.50 13.30 17.49
N LYS A 174 0.99 12.22 18.08
CA LYS A 174 1.51 11.60 19.31
C LYS A 174 2.69 10.65 19.09
N GLY A 175 3.21 10.52 17.87
CA GLY A 175 4.32 9.64 17.53
C GLY A 175 3.97 8.15 17.57
N GLN A 176 2.70 7.79 17.40
CA GLN A 176 2.26 6.40 17.30
C GLN A 176 2.30 5.94 15.83
N LEU A 177 2.68 4.69 15.60
CA LEU A 177 2.73 4.10 14.26
C LEU A 177 1.50 3.23 14.01
N PHE A 178 0.83 3.47 12.88
CA PHE A 178 -0.24 2.63 12.36
C PHE A 178 0.17 2.09 10.99
N THR A 179 -0.13 0.82 10.72
CA THR A 179 0.20 0.17 9.44
C THR A 179 -0.98 -0.64 8.91
N PHE A 180 -1.12 -0.71 7.59
CA PHE A 180 -2.15 -1.49 6.92
C PHE A 180 -1.75 -1.87 5.49
N GLY A 181 -2.45 -2.83 4.88
CA GLY A 181 -2.14 -3.41 3.59
C GLY A 181 -1.54 -4.81 3.66
N ASP A 182 -0.68 -5.12 2.70
CA ASP A 182 -0.05 -6.43 2.54
C ASP A 182 0.86 -6.79 3.73
N GLY A 183 0.56 -7.92 4.37
CA GLY A 183 1.28 -8.40 5.57
C GLY A 183 2.51 -9.26 5.28
N ARG A 184 2.78 -9.61 4.01
CA ARG A 184 3.87 -10.53 3.65
C ARG A 184 5.22 -10.05 4.17
N HIS A 185 6.05 -11.02 4.57
CA HIS A 185 7.39 -10.80 5.13
C HIS A 185 7.45 -9.99 6.43
N GLY A 186 6.31 -9.72 7.08
CA GLY A 186 6.26 -8.97 8.33
C GLY A 186 6.49 -7.48 8.15
N LYS A 187 6.33 -6.95 6.93
CA LYS A 187 6.61 -5.54 6.59
C LYS A 187 5.71 -4.53 7.32
N LEU A 188 4.60 -4.98 7.92
CA LEU A 188 3.73 -4.17 8.78
C LEU A 188 4.21 -4.09 10.24
N ALA A 189 5.28 -4.79 10.62
CA ALA A 189 5.86 -4.79 11.96
C ALA A 189 4.92 -5.22 13.12
N LEU A 190 3.80 -5.90 12.82
CA LEU A 190 2.81 -6.31 13.82
C LEU A 190 3.25 -7.55 14.64
N GLY A 191 4.06 -8.44 14.07
CA GLY A 191 4.10 -9.82 14.55
C GLY A 191 5.29 -10.61 14.06
N GLN A 192 5.82 -11.53 14.87
CA GLN A 192 6.59 -12.67 14.33
C GLN A 192 5.67 -13.66 13.58
N ASP A 193 4.36 -13.66 13.87
CA ASP A 193 3.39 -14.59 13.28
C ASP A 193 2.21 -13.90 12.55
N SER A 194 2.21 -12.57 12.46
CA SER A 194 1.15 -11.83 11.77
C SER A 194 1.62 -11.40 10.39
N PHE A 195 1.34 -12.25 9.40
CA PHE A 195 1.60 -11.98 7.97
C PHE A 195 0.31 -11.76 7.17
N SER A 196 -0.84 -11.70 7.85
CA SER A 196 -2.12 -11.46 7.22
C SER A 196 -2.23 -10.00 6.78
N ASN A 197 -2.92 -9.82 5.65
CA ASN A 197 -3.28 -8.50 5.17
C ASN A 197 -4.15 -7.79 6.21
N GLN A 198 -3.85 -6.52 6.44
CA GLN A 198 -4.62 -5.67 7.34
C GLN A 198 -5.45 -4.71 6.51
N LEU A 199 -6.77 -4.87 6.57
CA LEU A 199 -7.70 -4.04 5.79
C LEU A 199 -8.04 -2.72 6.49
N PHE A 200 -7.65 -2.57 7.75
CA PHE A 200 -7.83 -1.38 8.57
C PHE A 200 -6.49 -0.94 9.14
N PRO A 201 -6.30 0.36 9.45
CA PRO A 201 -5.11 0.81 10.18
C PRO A 201 -4.98 0.09 11.52
N VAL A 202 -3.85 -0.60 11.73
CA VAL A 202 -3.54 -1.29 12.99
C VAL A 202 -2.38 -0.60 13.67
N LYS A 203 -2.54 -0.30 14.97
CA LYS A 203 -1.48 0.26 15.81
C LYS A 203 -0.34 -0.76 15.97
N VAL A 204 0.90 -0.31 15.81
CA VAL A 204 2.08 -1.16 15.94
C VAL A 204 2.58 -1.13 17.39
N ASP A 205 2.11 -2.08 18.21
CA ASP A 205 2.38 -2.08 19.65
C ASP A 205 3.86 -2.20 20.04
N ARG A 206 4.69 -2.74 19.15
CA ARG A 206 6.15 -2.82 19.36
C ARG A 206 6.81 -1.46 19.52
N PHE A 207 6.17 -0.40 19.00
CA PHE A 207 6.65 0.97 19.11
C PHE A 207 5.98 1.76 20.26
N THR A 208 5.18 1.13 21.14
CA THR A 208 4.52 1.83 22.28
C THR A 208 5.48 2.57 23.20
N ARG A 209 6.70 2.03 23.39
CA ARG A 209 7.78 2.64 24.19
C ARG A 209 8.61 3.67 23.43
N PHE A 210 8.29 3.93 22.18
CA PHE A 210 9.01 4.83 21.30
C PHE A 210 8.09 5.96 20.82
N LEU A 211 8.69 7.09 20.46
CA LEU A 211 8.07 8.13 19.68
C LEU A 211 8.60 7.97 18.25
N VAL A 212 7.73 7.53 17.35
CA VAL A 212 8.06 7.37 15.94
C VAL A 212 8.07 8.75 15.29
N GLU A 213 9.17 9.10 14.63
CA GLU A 213 9.35 10.40 13.98
C GLU A 213 9.05 10.33 12.48
N LYS A 214 9.62 9.33 11.82
CA LYS A 214 9.49 9.14 10.36
C LYS A 214 9.49 7.66 10.03
N VAL A 215 8.81 7.36 8.93
CA VAL A 215 8.72 6.03 8.34
C VAL A 215 8.97 6.13 6.84
N SER A 216 9.63 5.12 6.29
CA SER A 216 9.81 4.93 4.86
C SER A 216 9.48 3.48 4.51
N CYS A 217 8.72 3.29 3.44
CA CYS A 217 8.19 1.99 3.04
C CYS A 217 8.69 1.65 1.63
N GLY A 218 9.23 0.44 1.47
CA GLY A 218 9.65 -0.11 0.18
C GLY A 218 8.66 -1.15 -0.36
N GLY A 219 9.08 -1.98 -1.32
CA GLY A 219 8.23 -3.07 -1.82
C GLY A 219 7.96 -4.15 -0.77
N CYS A 220 9.03 -4.60 -0.11
CA CYS A 220 9.03 -5.72 0.83
C CYS A 220 9.54 -5.38 2.24
N HIS A 221 9.81 -4.11 2.54
CA HIS A 221 10.39 -3.68 3.81
C HIS A 221 9.84 -2.33 4.27
N MET A 222 10.01 -2.03 5.55
CA MET A 222 9.71 -0.74 6.17
C MET A 222 10.87 -0.35 7.09
N ILE A 223 11.27 0.92 7.05
CA ILE A 223 12.29 1.51 7.91
C ILE A 223 11.62 2.57 8.78
N VAL A 224 11.87 2.49 10.09
CA VAL A 224 11.29 3.38 11.09
C VAL A 224 12.40 4.06 11.86
N THR A 225 12.33 5.38 11.95
CA THR A 225 13.15 6.19 12.85
C THR A 225 12.30 6.59 14.06
N ALA A 226 12.76 6.18 15.24
CA ALA A 226 12.04 6.42 16.49
C ALA A 226 13.04 6.59 17.64
N HIS A 227 12.68 7.37 18.65
CA HIS A 227 13.47 7.52 19.88
C HIS A 227 12.67 7.01 21.09
N MET A 228 13.37 6.53 22.10
CA MET A 228 12.74 5.95 23.28
C MET A 228 12.03 7.04 24.10
N LYS A 229 10.82 6.76 24.57
CA LYS A 229 10.14 7.61 25.55
C LYS A 229 10.97 7.60 26.83
N MET A 230 11.46 8.76 27.26
CA MET A 230 12.16 8.89 28.54
C MET A 230 11.13 8.68 29.66
N GLN A 231 11.23 7.56 30.39
CA GLN A 231 10.37 7.30 31.54
C GLN A 231 10.82 8.16 32.72
N ASN A 232 10.10 9.24 33.00
CA ASN A 232 10.12 9.86 34.33
C ASN A 232 9.23 9.03 35.28
N GLY A 233 9.72 7.88 35.72
CA GLY A 233 9.37 7.28 37.02
C GLY A 233 7.92 6.86 37.33
N HIS A 234 6.98 6.85 36.38
CA HIS A 234 5.66 6.25 36.59
C HIS A 234 5.20 5.44 35.37
N ILE A 235 4.68 4.25 35.66
CA ILE A 235 3.97 3.40 34.72
C ILE A 235 2.56 3.95 34.68
N GLU A 236 2.23 4.79 33.69
CA GLU A 236 0.83 4.92 33.28
C GLU A 236 0.50 3.63 32.52
N SER A 237 -0.34 2.79 33.13
CA SER A 237 -0.94 1.68 32.41
C SER A 237 -1.81 2.26 31.29
N SER A 238 -1.64 1.69 30.11
CA SER A 238 -2.30 2.04 28.85
C SER A 238 -3.79 1.66 28.85
N GLU A 239 -4.48 1.84 29.97
CA GLU A 239 -5.89 1.42 30.15
C GLU A 239 -6.85 2.40 29.45
N GLU A 240 -6.48 3.67 29.27
CA GLU A 240 -7.33 4.65 28.58
C GLU A 240 -7.31 4.53 27.04
N GLU A 241 -6.34 3.80 26.45
CA GLU A 241 -6.21 3.67 24.97
C GLU A 241 -6.79 2.34 24.42
N GLU A 242 -7.15 1.38 25.27
CA GLU A 242 -7.70 0.09 24.82
C GLU A 242 -9.19 0.19 24.45
N GLU A 243 -9.99 1.02 25.14
CA GLU A 243 -11.43 1.19 24.87
C GLU A 243 -11.73 1.77 23.47
N GLU A 244 -10.89 2.68 22.95
CA GLU A 244 -11.08 3.27 21.62
C GLU A 244 -10.76 2.28 20.48
N ASN A 245 -9.81 1.36 20.70
CA ASN A 245 -9.41 0.37 19.69
C ASN A 245 -10.41 -0.79 19.64
N GLU A 246 -10.99 -1.20 20.77
CA GLU A 246 -12.02 -2.24 20.81
C GLU A 246 -13.24 -1.86 19.97
N ALA A 247 -13.64 -0.58 19.97
CA ALA A 247 -14.76 -0.08 19.18
C ALA A 247 -14.56 -0.18 17.65
N LEU A 248 -13.31 -0.18 17.16
CA LEU A 248 -12.98 -0.38 15.73
C LEU A 248 -12.92 -1.86 15.33
N THR A 249 -12.61 -2.76 16.27
CA THR A 249 -12.52 -4.22 16.04
C THR A 249 -13.77 -5.02 16.40
N GLN A 250 -14.79 -4.42 17.02
CA GLN A 250 -16.05 -5.08 17.34
C GLN A 250 -16.92 -5.33 16.10
N SER A 251 -16.55 -6.33 15.30
CA SER A 251 -17.45 -7.03 14.37
C SER A 251 -17.02 -8.48 14.07
N LEU A 252 -15.97 -9.00 14.71
CA LEU A 252 -15.50 -10.36 14.49
C LEU A 252 -15.26 -11.06 15.82
N ARG A 253 -16.01 -12.13 16.09
CA ARG A 253 -15.66 -13.09 17.14
C ARG A 253 -14.46 -13.92 16.69
N PRO A 254 -13.67 -14.52 17.62
CA PRO A 254 -12.54 -15.38 17.29
C PRO A 254 -12.88 -16.62 16.44
N ASP A 255 -14.17 -16.92 16.24
CA ASP A 255 -14.67 -18.00 15.39
C ASP A 255 -15.10 -17.57 13.98
N GLY A 256 -14.91 -16.30 13.62
CA GLY A 256 -15.25 -15.76 12.29
C GLY A 256 -16.74 -15.42 12.08
N SER A 257 -17.55 -15.40 13.14
CA SER A 257 -18.95 -14.95 13.05
C SER A 257 -19.12 -13.44 13.32
N MET A 258 -20.06 -12.82 12.59
CA MET A 258 -20.49 -11.43 12.75
C MET A 258 -21.71 -11.34 13.68
N ASP A 259 -21.71 -10.39 14.61
CA ASP A 259 -22.82 -10.16 15.55
C ASP A 259 -23.92 -9.31 14.87
N LEU A 260 -25.02 -9.95 14.48
CA LEU A 260 -26.23 -9.27 14.02
C LEU A 260 -27.25 -9.26 15.15
N GLY A 261 -27.18 -8.23 15.99
CA GLY A 261 -28.20 -7.94 16.99
C GLY A 261 -29.52 -7.56 16.33
N GLY A 262 -30.42 -8.54 16.16
CA GLY A 262 -31.78 -8.28 15.72
C GLY A 262 -32.57 -9.53 15.33
N SER A 263 -33.43 -9.99 16.24
CA SER A 263 -34.48 -11.01 16.06
C SER A 263 -34.04 -12.45 15.74
N VAL A 264 -34.22 -13.32 16.74
CA VAL A 264 -34.10 -14.78 16.65
C VAL A 264 -35.00 -15.32 15.53
N GLY A 265 -34.39 -15.81 14.45
CA GLY A 265 -35.10 -16.44 13.34
C GLY A 265 -35.88 -17.69 13.79
N ALA A 266 -37.11 -17.82 13.32
CA ALA A 266 -38.08 -18.88 13.67
C ALA A 266 -37.57 -20.34 13.51
N ARG A 267 -36.43 -20.55 12.83
CA ARG A 267 -35.76 -21.85 12.73
C ARG A 267 -35.13 -22.33 14.05
N ASN A 268 -34.66 -21.43 14.93
CA ASN A 268 -34.07 -21.83 16.22
C ASN A 268 -35.11 -22.21 17.28
N ARG A 269 -36.38 -21.84 17.10
CA ARG A 269 -37.47 -22.21 18.02
C ARG A 269 -37.84 -23.69 17.93
N ARG A 270 -37.76 -24.30 16.74
CA ARG A 270 -38.07 -25.74 16.54
C ARG A 270 -36.98 -26.69 17.02
N ARG A 271 -35.73 -26.22 17.18
CA ARG A 271 -34.60 -27.07 17.61
C ARG A 271 -34.50 -27.22 19.13
N GLN A 272 -35.09 -26.30 19.90
CA GLN A 272 -35.10 -26.36 21.37
C GLN A 272 -36.23 -27.22 21.95
N GLU A 273 -37.34 -27.43 21.23
CA GLU A 273 -38.45 -28.29 21.70
C GLU A 273 -38.18 -29.81 21.52
N SER A 274 -37.26 -30.21 20.64
CA SER A 274 -36.97 -31.63 20.41
C SER A 274 -35.94 -32.26 21.35
N MET A 275 -35.41 -31.52 22.33
CA MET A 275 -34.39 -32.00 23.27
C MET A 275 -34.94 -32.43 24.64
N LYS A 276 -36.27 -32.45 24.85
CA LYS A 276 -36.90 -32.84 26.13
C LYS A 276 -37.52 -34.23 26.18
N ARG A 277 -37.15 -35.17 25.31
CA ARG A 277 -37.56 -36.58 25.44
C ARG A 277 -36.49 -37.55 24.94
N THR A 278 -35.77 -38.17 25.87
CA THR A 278 -35.04 -39.42 25.64
C THR A 278 -35.32 -40.40 26.78
N PRO A 279 -35.76 -41.63 26.48
CA PRO A 279 -35.32 -42.81 27.21
C PRO A 279 -34.23 -43.54 26.41
N SER A 280 -33.29 -44.10 27.17
CA SER A 280 -32.07 -44.82 26.77
C SER A 280 -32.31 -46.09 25.94
N LEU A 281 -31.40 -46.38 25.00
CA LEU A 281 -31.08 -47.76 24.59
C LEU A 281 -29.58 -47.90 24.29
N ASN A 282 -28.94 -48.79 25.05
CA ASN A 282 -27.60 -49.33 24.82
C ASN A 282 -27.55 -50.12 23.50
N ARG A 283 -26.47 -49.97 22.72
CA ARG A 283 -25.73 -51.10 22.10
C ARG A 283 -24.42 -50.65 21.46
N THR A 284 -23.43 -51.53 21.64
CA THR A 284 -21.98 -51.41 21.44
C THR A 284 -21.55 -51.51 19.97
N LEU A 285 -20.50 -50.79 19.58
CA LEU A 285 -19.76 -51.00 18.31
C LEU A 285 -18.42 -51.71 18.61
N PRO A 286 -17.96 -52.67 17.77
CA PRO A 286 -16.68 -53.33 17.95
C PRO A 286 -15.52 -52.57 17.26
N ALA A 287 -14.31 -52.72 17.81
CA ALA A 287 -13.08 -52.05 17.37
C ALA A 287 -12.43 -52.75 16.15
N LEU A 288 -11.86 -51.96 15.23
CA LEU A 288 -11.11 -52.45 14.07
C LEU A 288 -9.60 -52.22 14.25
N THR A 289 -8.86 -53.33 14.27
CA THR A 289 -7.40 -53.42 14.27
C THR A 289 -6.84 -53.47 12.83
N HIS A 290 -5.61 -52.97 12.67
CA HIS A 290 -4.76 -53.03 11.48
C HIS A 290 -4.70 -54.42 10.80
N ASN A 291 -4.89 -54.47 9.48
CA ASN A 291 -3.93 -55.12 8.56
C ASN A 291 -4.28 -54.88 7.08
N ALA A 292 -3.22 -54.75 6.29
CA ALA A 292 -3.17 -54.45 4.87
C ALA A 292 -3.77 -55.54 3.97
N LYS A 293 -4.41 -55.12 2.87
CA LYS A 293 -4.09 -55.47 1.47
C LYS A 293 -5.16 -54.92 0.52
N ASP A 294 -4.70 -54.55 -0.67
CA ASP A 294 -5.43 -54.37 -1.93
C ASP A 294 -6.36 -53.15 -2.06
N LEU A 295 -5.83 -52.06 -2.61
CA LEU A 295 -6.58 -51.29 -3.61
C LEU A 295 -5.61 -50.69 -4.64
N GLU A 296 -5.85 -51.09 -5.90
CA GLU A 296 -5.06 -50.80 -7.09
C GLU A 296 -5.05 -49.32 -7.47
N SER A 297 -3.97 -48.95 -8.15
CA SER A 297 -3.66 -47.64 -8.69
C SER A 297 -4.64 -47.20 -9.77
N LEU A 298 -5.16 -45.97 -9.66
CA LEU A 298 -5.63 -45.20 -10.82
C LEU A 298 -5.03 -43.80 -10.78
N SER A 299 -3.96 -43.66 -11.56
CA SER A 299 -3.40 -42.41 -12.03
C SER A 299 -4.31 -41.76 -13.07
N ALA A 300 -4.38 -40.42 -13.05
CA ALA A 300 -4.50 -39.49 -14.18
C ALA A 300 -5.65 -38.48 -14.09
N THR A 301 -5.27 -37.19 -13.98
CA THR A 301 -5.97 -36.06 -14.61
C THR A 301 -4.93 -35.02 -15.06
N HIS A 302 -4.27 -35.26 -16.19
CA HIS A 302 -3.58 -34.22 -16.97
C HIS A 302 -4.23 -34.11 -18.35
N PRO A 303 -4.52 -32.90 -18.86
CA PRO A 303 -5.08 -32.71 -20.19
C PRO A 303 -4.02 -32.95 -21.30
N PRO A 304 -4.45 -33.35 -22.51
CA PRO A 304 -3.54 -33.81 -23.56
C PRO A 304 -2.82 -32.66 -24.30
N THR A 305 -1.53 -32.87 -24.58
CA THR A 305 -0.70 -32.01 -25.42
C THR A 305 -0.69 -32.52 -26.87
N ASP A 306 -1.18 -31.71 -27.80
CA ASP A 306 -1.12 -32.01 -29.24
C ASP A 306 0.11 -31.34 -29.86
N HIS A 307 1.08 -32.14 -30.30
CA HIS A 307 2.21 -31.71 -31.11
C HIS A 307 1.91 -31.93 -32.60
N LYS A 308 1.82 -30.85 -33.37
CA LYS A 308 2.11 -30.87 -34.82
C LYS A 308 3.25 -29.92 -35.13
N SER A 309 4.33 -30.51 -35.64
CA SER A 309 5.52 -29.84 -36.13
C SER A 309 5.26 -29.08 -37.44
N GLN A 310 5.58 -27.79 -37.48
CA GLN A 310 5.95 -27.11 -38.72
C GLN A 310 7.25 -26.34 -38.51
N LYS A 311 8.29 -26.78 -39.22
CA LYS A 311 9.57 -26.07 -39.36
C LYS A 311 9.35 -24.87 -40.29
N SER A 312 9.54 -23.66 -39.78
CA SER A 312 9.81 -22.48 -40.62
C SER A 312 11.21 -21.96 -40.30
N LYS A 313 12.05 -21.90 -41.34
CA LYS A 313 13.38 -21.28 -41.31
C LYS A 313 13.20 -19.77 -41.44
N SER A 314 13.70 -18.98 -40.50
CA SER A 314 13.90 -17.53 -40.65
C SER A 314 15.37 -17.22 -40.93
N PRO A 315 15.68 -16.23 -41.80
CA PRO A 315 17.05 -15.93 -42.21
C PRO A 315 17.80 -15.07 -41.18
N ALA A 316 19.12 -15.27 -41.12
CA ALA A 316 20.04 -14.58 -40.24
C ALA A 316 20.22 -13.09 -40.62
N VAL A 317 20.17 -12.21 -39.63
CA VAL A 317 20.55 -10.78 -39.74
C VAL A 317 22.04 -10.64 -39.37
N PRO A 318 22.87 -9.93 -40.14
CA PRO A 318 24.30 -9.83 -39.85
C PRO A 318 24.60 -8.87 -38.69
N ALA A 319 25.50 -9.29 -37.80
CA ALA A 319 25.99 -8.49 -36.69
C ALA A 319 26.79 -7.26 -37.19
N ARG A 320 26.35 -6.05 -36.84
CA ARG A 320 27.14 -4.82 -37.01
C ARG A 320 28.20 -4.73 -35.93
N LYS A 321 29.47 -4.67 -36.34
CA LYS A 321 30.62 -4.33 -35.49
C LYS A 321 30.54 -2.87 -35.04
N ILE A 322 30.55 -2.65 -33.72
CA ILE A 322 30.69 -1.32 -33.10
C ILE A 322 32.20 -1.06 -32.89
N PRO A 323 32.78 0.05 -33.37
CA PRO A 323 34.18 0.39 -33.08
C PRO A 323 34.34 0.99 -31.66
N PRO A 324 35.51 0.84 -31.01
CA PRO A 324 35.70 1.30 -29.64
C PRO A 324 35.80 2.83 -29.57
N VAL A 325 34.93 3.45 -28.76
CA VAL A 325 35.04 4.87 -28.40
C VAL A 325 36.08 5.02 -27.30
N LYS A 326 37.13 5.79 -27.59
CA LYS A 326 38.20 6.16 -26.65
C LYS A 326 37.61 6.95 -25.48
N SER A 327 37.83 6.49 -24.25
CA SER A 327 37.46 7.24 -23.05
C SER A 327 38.41 8.43 -22.88
N LYS A 328 37.85 9.65 -22.85
CA LYS A 328 38.51 10.80 -22.23
C LYS A 328 37.98 10.86 -20.80
N ARG A 329 38.84 10.51 -19.83
CA ARG A 329 38.62 10.75 -18.41
C ARG A 329 38.57 12.26 -18.18
N GLY A 330 37.37 12.79 -17.98
CA GLY A 330 37.16 14.08 -17.32
C GLY A 330 36.68 13.79 -15.90
N ASN A 331 37.55 14.00 -14.91
CA ASN A 331 37.18 13.93 -13.51
C ASN A 331 36.19 15.05 -13.20
N ILE A 332 34.99 14.69 -12.75
CA ILE A 332 34.08 15.62 -12.07
C ILE A 332 33.96 15.12 -10.63
N TYR A 333 34.58 15.87 -9.73
CA TYR A 333 34.48 15.66 -8.29
C TYR A 333 33.11 16.17 -7.81
N TRP A 334 32.39 15.32 -7.09
CA TRP A 334 31.27 15.75 -6.24
C TRP A 334 31.76 15.71 -4.80
N SER A 335 31.83 16.87 -4.16
CA SER A 335 32.01 17.03 -2.72
C SER A 335 30.63 17.00 -2.05
N LEU A 336 30.58 16.24 -0.95
CA LEU A 336 29.47 15.96 -0.04
C LEU A 336 28.63 17.18 0.36
#